data_AF-A0A646KIZ9-F1
#
_entry.id   AF-A0A646KIZ9-F1
#
_cell.length_a   1.000
_cell.length_b   1.000
_cell.length_c   1.000
_cell.angle_alpha   90.00
_cell.angle_beta   90.00
_cell.angle_gamma   90.00
#
_symmetry.space_group_name_H-M   'P 1'
#
loop_
_entity.id
_entity.type
_entity.pdbx_description
1 polymer ?
#
loop_
_entity_poly.entity_id
_entity_poly.type
_entity_poly.pdbx_seq_one_letter_code
_entity_poly.pdbx_strand_id
1 'polypeptide(L)' 'MDIQWRKSSKSTDGAGNNCLEVAEHGGEILMRESDNPGVVIHTTPAKLRAFLGGVKEGEFDDLT' A
#
# COMPACT_ATOMS: atom_id res chain seq x y z
N MET A 1 12.47 -7.52 15.49
CA MET A 1 11.80 -8.29 14.42
C MET A 1 11.62 -7.35 13.26
N ASP A 2 12.21 -7.66 12.12
CA ASP A 2 12.16 -6.81 10.93
C ASP A 2 10.78 -6.88 10.25
N ILE A 3 10.30 -5.73 9.79
CA ILE A 3 9.01 -5.63 9.08
C ILE A 3 9.14 -6.32 7.72
N GLN A 4 8.24 -7.26 7.44
CA GLN A 4 8.21 -8.02 6.19
C GLN A 4 7.36 -7.31 5.14
N TRP A 5 8.02 -6.48 4.33
CA TRP A 5 7.39 -5.74 3.24
C TRP A 5 7.10 -6.63 2.04
N ARG A 6 5.88 -6.49 1.48
CA ARG A 6 5.45 -7.16 0.25
C ARG A 6 5.24 -6.11 -0.83
N LYS A 7 5.97 -6.23 -1.93
CA LYS A 7 5.79 -5.44 -3.14
C LYS A 7 4.71 -6.06 -4.02
N SER A 8 3.96 -5.24 -4.76
CA SER A 8 3.03 -5.74 -5.78
C SER A 8 3.75 -6.53 -6.87
N SER A 9 3.14 -7.60 -7.38
CA SER A 9 3.65 -8.32 -8.55
C SER A 9 3.48 -7.54 -9.87
N LYS A 10 2.76 -6.41 -9.84
CA LYS A 10 2.62 -5.47 -10.96
C LYS A 10 3.74 -4.43 -11.00
N SER A 11 4.57 -4.39 -9.97
CA SER A 11 5.79 -3.58 -9.95
C SER A 11 6.82 -4.19 -10.89
N THR A 12 7.37 -3.37 -11.79
CA THR A 12 8.50 -3.75 -12.63
C THR A 12 9.81 -3.38 -11.95
N ASP A 13 10.86 -4.17 -12.19
CA ASP A 13 12.22 -3.80 -11.79
C ASP A 13 12.81 -2.83 -12.82
N GLY A 14 13.34 -1.68 -12.37
CA GLY A 14 13.91 -0.65 -13.24
C GLY A 14 13.95 0.73 -12.59
N ALA A 15 14.83 1.61 -13.09
CA ALA A 15 14.94 2.98 -12.62
C ALA A 15 13.63 3.76 -12.89
N GLY A 16 13.08 4.41 -11.86
CA GLY A 16 11.83 5.18 -11.94
C GLY A 16 10.55 4.39 -11.67
N ASN A 17 10.66 3.12 -11.25
CA ASN A 17 9.49 2.33 -10.89
C ASN A 17 9.10 2.56 -9.42
N ASN A 18 8.20 3.52 -9.21
CA ASN A 18 7.58 3.77 -7.91
C ASN A 18 6.65 2.61 -7.54
N CYS A 19 7.00 1.87 -6.49
CA CYS A 19 6.30 0.65 -6.13
C CYS A 19 5.68 0.78 -4.74
N LEU A 20 4.38 0.57 -4.65
CA LEU A 20 3.70 0.44 -3.36
C LEU A 20 4.08 -0.89 -2.70
N GLU A 21 4.48 -0.80 -1.43
CA GLU A 21 4.80 -1.92 -0.56
C GLU A 21 3.85 -1.94 0.63
N VAL A 22 3.43 -3.14 1.04
CA VAL A 22 2.52 -3.35 2.17
C VAL A 22 3.06 -4.38 3.14
N ALA A 23 2.87 -4.16 4.44
CA ALA A 23 3.26 -5.11 5.49
C ALA A 23 2.16 -5.22 6.55
N GLU A 24 2.06 -6.40 7.17
CA GLU A 24 1.29 -6.56 8.41
C GLU A 24 2.26 -6.49 9.58
N HIS A 25 1.96 -5.66 10.57
CA HIS A 25 2.81 -5.51 11.75
C HIS A 25 1.97 -5.14 12.97
N GLY A 26 2.02 -5.96 14.02
CA GLY A 26 1.32 -5.66 15.28
C GLY A 26 -0.21 -5.52 15.15
N GLY A 27 -0.84 -6.17 14.16
CA GLY A 27 -2.27 -6.06 13.88
C GLY A 27 -2.66 -4.85 13.02
N GLU A 28 -1.71 -4.02 12.62
CA GLU A 28 -1.88 -2.95 11.66
C GLU A 28 -1.44 -3.37 10.25
N ILE A 29 -1.88 -2.60 9.26
CA ILE A 29 -1.31 -2.62 7.93
C ILE A 29 -0.48 -1.36 7.74
N LEU A 30 0.77 -1.57 7.32
CA LEU A 30 1.69 -0.51 6.94
C LEU A 30 1.73 -0.44 5.41
N MET A 31 1.77 0.77 4.87
CA MET A 31 1.92 1.02 3.44
C MET A 31 2.99 2.08 3.23
N ARG A 32 3.84 1.90 2.22
CA ARG A 32 4.83 2.89 1.82
C ARG A 32 5.11 2.79 0.33
N GLU A 33 5.76 3.81 -0.19
CA GLU A 33 6.29 3.83 -1.55
C GLU A 33 7.81 3.53 -1.49
N SER A 34 8.33 2.79 -2.47
CA SER A 34 9.71 2.29 -2.49
C SER A 34 10.77 3.39 -2.65
N ASP A 35 10.49 4.45 -3.39
CA ASP A 35 11.37 5.59 -3.61
C ASP A 35 11.34 6.60 -2.43
N ASN A 36 10.32 6.51 -1.56
CA ASN A 36 10.24 7.25 -0.30
C ASN A 36 9.91 6.36 0.91
N PRO A 37 10.80 5.42 1.30
CA PRO A 37 10.49 4.38 2.29
C PRO A 37 10.40 4.88 3.74
N GLY A 38 10.76 6.15 3.99
CA GLY A 38 10.67 6.79 5.30
C GLY A 38 9.27 7.29 5.66
N VAL A 39 8.38 7.42 4.68
CA VAL A 39 6.98 7.84 4.91
C VAL A 39 6.11 6.59 4.92
N VAL A 40 5.62 6.22 6.10
CA VAL A 40 4.79 5.03 6.30
C VAL A 40 3.38 5.44 6.70
N ILE A 41 2.40 5.01 5.92
CA ILE A 41 0.99 5.13 6.25
C ILE A 41 0.61 3.93 7.12
N HIS A 42 0.05 4.21 8.30
CA HIS A 42 -0.52 3.21 9.19
C HIS A 42 -2.04 3.14 8.99
N THR A 43 -2.56 1.94 8.84
CA THR A 43 -3.99 1.69 8.78
C THR A 43 -4.34 0.37 9.45
N THR A 44 -5.62 0.04 9.46
CA THR A 44 -6.11 -1.24 9.99
C THR A 44 -6.57 -2.14 8.85
N PRO A 45 -6.58 -3.47 9.06
CA PRO A 45 -7.18 -4.38 8.08
C PRO A 45 -8.63 -4.05 7.73
N ALA A 46 -9.41 -3.50 8.67
CA ALA A 46 -10.80 -3.09 8.41
C ALA A 46 -10.88 -1.87 7.49
N LYS A 47 -10.10 -0.82 7.76
CA LYS A 47 -10.05 0.39 6.93
C LYS A 47 -9.52 0.10 5.52
N LEU A 48 -8.48 -0.73 5.40
CA LEU A 48 -7.97 -1.12 4.09
C LEU A 48 -9.02 -1.88 3.26
N ARG A 49 -9.77 -2.82 3.89
CA ARG A 49 -10.86 -3.52 3.20
C ARG A 49 -11.96 -2.58 2.73
N ALA A 50 -12.36 -1.62 3.57
CA ALA A 50 -13.36 -0.61 3.20
C ALA A 50 -12.87 0.24 2.02
N PHE A 51 -11.64 0.75 2.08
CA PHE A 51 -11.03 1.52 0.99
C PHE A 51 -11.00 0.73 -0.33
N LEU A 52 -10.54 -0.52 -0.30
CA LEU A 52 -10.53 -1.38 -1.50
C LEU A 52 -11.95 -1.71 -2.02
N GLY A 53 -12.96 -1.68 -1.15
CA GLY A 53 -14.37 -1.76 -1.54
C GLY A 53 -14.79 -0.54 -2.35
N GLY A 54 -14.61 0.66 -1.79
CA GLY A 54 -14.92 1.93 -2.46
C GLY A 54 -14.19 2.09 -3.80
N VAL A 55 -12.90 1.75 -3.86
CA VAL A 55 -12.13 1.76 -5.12
C VAL A 55 -12.76 0.86 -6.19
N LYS A 56 -13.27 -0.32 -5.82
CA LYS A 56 -13.91 -1.23 -6.79
C LYS A 56 -15.30 -0.75 -7.22
N GLU A 57 -15.97 0.02 -6.38
CA GLU A 57 -17.29 0.61 -6.63
C GLU A 57 -17.19 1.93 -7.42
N GLY A 58 -15.98 2.42 -7.68
CA GLY A 58 -15.73 3.69 -8.38
C GLY A 58 -15.95 4.92 -7.49
N GLU A 59 -15.93 4.76 -6.17
CA GLU A 59 -16.15 5.87 -5.20
C GLU A 59 -15.13 7.01 -5.35
N PHE A 60 -13.98 6.73 -5.97
CA PHE A 60 -12.85 7.65 -6.10
C PHE A 60 -12.47 7.95 -7.56
N ASP A 61 -13.32 7.61 -8.53
CA ASP A 61 -13.01 7.79 -9.96
C ASP A 61 -12.95 9.27 -10.38
N ASP A 62 -13.46 10.18 -9.54
CA ASP A 62 -13.33 11.63 -9.71
C ASP A 62 -11.92 12.17 -9.37
N LEU A 63 -11.05 11.34 -8.77
CA LEU A 63 -9.68 11.68 -8.40
C LEU A 63 -8.63 11.29 -9.45
N THR A 64 -9.02 10.66 -10.55
CA THR A 64 -8.13 10.15 -11.62
C THR A 64 -8.39 10.82 -12.96
#